data_AF-A0A842NY50-F1
#
_entry.id   AF-A0A842NY50-F1
#
_cell.length_a   1.000
_cell.length_b   1.000
_cell.length_c   1.000
_cell.angle_alpha   90.00
_cell.angle_beta   90.00
_cell.angle_gamma   90.00
#
_symmetry.space_group_name_H-M   'P 1'
#
loop_
_entity.id
_entity.type
_entity.pdbx_description
1 polymer ?
#
loop_
_entity_poly.entity_id
_entity_poly.type
_entity_poly.pdbx_seq_one_letter_code
_entity_poly.pdbx_strand_id
1 'polypeptide(L)' 'MDKKEGLENNEDELWKDGAFMETLGPQDVKEKMKTFHKKHNEDMDYNCKKCNKKISAHNKDWHAGMCDECFNKTYFSEE' A
#
# COMPACT_ATOMS: atom_id res chain seq x y z
N MET A 1 -41.15 -23.26 -0.27
CA MET A 1 -40.02 -24.17 -0.55
C MET A 1 -39.22 -23.53 -1.67
N ASP A 2 -38.56 -22.40 -1.42
CA ASP A 2 -37.28 -22.24 -0.69
C ASP A 2 -36.07 -22.39 -1.62
N LYS A 3 -35.37 -21.25 -1.79
CA LYS A 3 -33.90 -21.08 -1.82
C LYS A 3 -33.16 -21.64 -3.05
N LYS A 4 -32.24 -20.93 -3.71
CA LYS A 4 -31.41 -19.77 -3.35
C LYS A 4 -30.91 -19.13 -4.65
N GLU A 5 -31.06 -17.82 -4.76
CA GLU A 5 -30.36 -16.99 -5.74
C GLU A 5 -28.88 -16.81 -5.34
N GLY A 6 -28.02 -16.81 -6.37
CA GLY A 6 -26.84 -15.96 -6.55
C GLY A 6 -25.85 -15.76 -5.39
N LEU A 7 -24.66 -16.34 -5.55
CA LEU A 7 -23.39 -15.59 -5.49
C LEU A 7 -22.30 -16.47 -6.11
N GLU A 8 -22.19 -16.47 -7.44
CA GLU A 8 -20.98 -16.99 -8.09
C GLU A 8 -19.89 -15.93 -7.94
N ASN A 9 -18.77 -16.38 -7.36
CA ASN A 9 -17.59 -15.58 -7.04
C ASN A 9 -17.14 -14.73 -8.23
N ASN A 10 -17.34 -13.42 -8.11
CA ASN A 10 -16.88 -12.45 -9.09
C ASN A 10 -15.58 -11.77 -8.61
N GLU A 11 -14.67 -12.57 -8.05
CA GLU A 11 -13.32 -12.12 -7.64
C GLU A 11 -12.32 -12.21 -8.81
N ASP A 12 -12.67 -12.92 -9.89
CA ASP A 12 -11.79 -13.16 -11.04
C ASP A 12 -11.93 -12.12 -12.17
N GLU A 13 -12.95 -11.24 -12.15
CA GLU A 13 -13.13 -10.23 -13.22
C GLU A 13 -12.45 -8.89 -12.91
N LEU A 14 -12.20 -8.55 -11.65
CA LEU A 14 -11.55 -7.26 -11.31
C LEU A 14 -10.03 -7.27 -11.62
N TRP A 15 -9.42 -8.44 -11.78
CA TRP A 15 -7.99 -8.61 -12.05
C TRP A 15 -7.67 -9.07 -13.49
N LYS A 16 -8.67 -9.16 -14.37
CA LYS A 16 -8.45 -9.51 -15.77
C LYS A 16 -8.00 -8.30 -16.58
N ASP A 17 -6.70 -8.32 -16.91
CA ASP A 17 -6.08 -7.71 -18.09
C ASP A 17 -6.42 -6.24 -18.39
N GLY A 18 -5.94 -5.30 -17.57
CA GLY A 18 -5.91 -3.91 -18.06
C GLY A 18 -5.62 -2.76 -17.09
N ALA A 19 -5.52 -2.98 -15.78
CA ALA A 19 -5.13 -1.91 -14.86
C ALA A 19 -3.60 -1.75 -14.87
N PHE A 20 -3.07 -1.03 -15.86
CA PHE A 20 -1.67 -0.60 -15.93
C PHE A 20 -1.37 0.37 -14.78
N MET A 21 -1.03 -0.18 -13.61
CA MET A 21 -0.24 0.54 -12.61
C MET A 21 1.22 0.49 -13.05
N GLU A 22 1.84 1.66 -13.15
CA GLU A 22 3.26 1.83 -13.46
C GLU A 22 4.12 0.88 -12.58
N THR A 23 4.92 0.05 -13.26
CA THR A 23 5.24 -1.34 -12.96
C THR A 23 6.07 -1.57 -11.68
N LEU A 24 5.43 -2.00 -10.60
CA LEU A 24 6.13 -2.81 -9.60
C LEU A 24 6.23 -4.24 -10.17
N GLY A 25 7.43 -4.84 -10.16
CA GLY A 25 7.60 -6.21 -10.60
C GLY A 25 6.80 -7.18 -9.71
N PRO A 26 6.47 -8.41 -10.18
CA PRO A 26 5.74 -9.39 -9.37
C PRO A 26 6.38 -9.67 -8.00
N GLN A 27 7.71 -9.58 -7.93
CA GLN A 27 8.46 -9.73 -6.69
C GLN A 27 8.33 -8.49 -5.78
N ASP A 28 8.40 -7.29 -6.34
CA ASP A 28 8.27 -6.03 -5.60
C ASP A 28 6.87 -5.89 -4.99
N VAL A 29 5.83 -6.24 -5.76
CA VAL A 29 4.45 -6.27 -5.26
C VAL A 29 4.33 -7.24 -4.10
N LYS A 30 4.89 -8.46 -4.24
CA LYS A 30 4.85 -9.47 -3.18
C LYS A 30 5.59 -9.02 -1.91
N GLU A 31 6.68 -8.27 -2.04
CA GLU A 31 7.41 -7.73 -0.90
C GLU A 31 6.62 -6.61 -0.20
N LYS A 32 6.12 -5.63 -0.96
CA LYS A 32 5.34 -4.52 -0.41
C LYS A 32 4.02 -4.97 0.20
N MET A 33 3.37 -6.00 -0.35
CA MET A 33 2.14 -6.56 0.23
C MET A 33 2.36 -7.11 1.65
N LYS A 34 3.57 -7.55 2.01
CA LYS A 34 3.87 -7.99 3.39
C LYS A 34 3.77 -6.85 4.41
N THR A 35 3.95 -5.61 3.98
CA THR A 35 3.97 -4.42 4.85
C THR A 35 2.67 -3.63 4.77
N PHE A 36 1.76 -3.99 3.86
CA PHE A 36 0.46 -3.34 3.70
C PHE A 36 -0.37 -3.39 4.99
N HIS A 37 -0.45 -4.56 5.64
CA HIS A 37 -1.19 -4.74 6.90
C HIS A 37 -0.43 -4.27 8.15
N LYS A 38 0.84 -3.89 8.02
CA LYS A 38 1.64 -3.46 9.17
C LYS A 38 1.24 -2.06 9.60
N LYS A 39 1.27 -1.83 10.91
CA LYS A 39 1.02 -0.50 11.47
C LYS A 39 2.24 0.40 11.29
N HIS A 40 2.01 1.72 11.34
CA HIS A 40 3.08 2.73 11.23
C HIS A 40 4.12 2.71 12.36
N ASN A 41 3.92 1.88 13.38
CA ASN A 41 4.81 1.70 14.52
C ASN A 41 5.50 0.33 14.57
N GLU A 42 5.30 -0.52 13.56
CA GLU A 42 5.93 -1.85 13.45
C GLU A 42 7.16 -1.76 12.52
N ASP A 43 8.24 -2.49 12.84
CA ASP A 43 9.49 -2.52 12.07
C ASP A 43 10.09 -1.13 11.78
N MET A 44 10.37 -0.38 12.85
CA MET A 44 10.86 1.01 12.87
C MET A 44 12.37 1.14 12.55
N ASP A 45 12.84 0.44 11.53
CA ASP A 45 14.25 0.29 11.17
C ASP A 45 14.69 1.17 9.99
N TYR A 46 13.80 2.01 9.48
CA TYR A 46 14.07 2.88 8.33
C TYR A 46 14.07 4.35 8.74
N ASN A 47 14.69 5.19 7.91
CA ASN A 47 14.73 6.64 8.13
C ASN A 47 13.95 7.35 7.03
N CYS A 48 13.14 8.33 7.42
CA CYS A 48 12.46 9.25 6.50
C CYS A 48 13.49 9.97 5.63
N LYS A 49 13.34 9.90 4.31
CA LYS A 49 14.26 10.52 3.35
C LYS A 49 14.36 12.05 3.47
N LYS A 50 13.37 12.71 4.08
CA LYS A 50 13.29 14.17 4.18
C LYS A 50 13.80 14.74 5.50
N CYS A 51 13.51 14.06 6.62
CA CYS A 51 13.82 14.58 7.97
C CYS A 51 14.63 13.60 8.84
N ASN A 52 15.00 12.43 8.32
CA ASN A 52 15.75 11.38 9.02
C ASN A 52 15.09 10.81 10.30
N LYS A 53 13.81 11.11 10.56
CA LYS A 53 13.02 10.46 11.63
C LYS A 53 12.90 8.95 11.35
N LYS A 54 12.94 8.12 12.40
CA LYS A 54 12.65 6.68 12.27
C LYS A 54 11.23 6.46 11.76
N ILE A 55 11.07 5.54 10.81
CA ILE A 55 9.81 5.17 10.19
C ILE A 55 9.69 3.65 10.05
N SER A 56 8.45 3.17 9.95
CA SER A 56 8.13 1.76 9.74
C SER A 56 8.46 1.29 8.32
N ALA A 57 8.48 -0.03 8.13
CA ALA A 57 8.47 -0.66 6.82
C ALA A 57 7.28 -0.20 5.96
N HIS A 58 6.10 0.00 6.58
CA HIS A 58 4.92 0.51 5.89
C HIS A 58 5.19 1.89 5.28
N ASN A 59 5.72 2.82 6.06
CA ASN A 59 6.08 4.15 5.60
C ASN A 59 7.13 4.12 4.48
N LYS A 60 8.08 3.18 4.55
CA LYS A 60 9.07 2.99 3.49
C LYS A 60 8.42 2.58 2.17
N ASP A 61 7.52 1.62 2.21
CA ASP A 61 6.97 0.97 1.01
C ASP A 61 5.79 1.74 0.40
N TRP A 62 4.98 2.37 1.25
CA TRP A 62 3.70 2.98 0.90
C TRP A 62 3.69 4.51 0.99
N HIS A 63 4.49 5.12 1.88
CA HIS A 63 4.63 6.59 2.00
C HIS A 63 5.88 7.11 1.28
N ALA A 64 6.30 6.44 0.20
CA ALA A 64 7.45 6.80 -0.63
C ALA A 64 8.80 6.95 0.13
N GLY A 65 8.96 6.31 1.29
CA GLY A 65 10.14 6.49 2.13
C GLY A 65 10.08 7.70 3.05
N MET A 66 8.89 8.22 3.35
CA MET A 66 8.67 9.40 4.19
C MET A 66 7.81 9.07 5.42
N CYS A 67 8.01 9.83 6.50
CA CYS A 67 7.05 9.85 7.60
C CYS A 67 5.75 10.54 7.15
N ASP A 68 4.65 10.29 7.86
CA ASP A 68 3.32 10.79 7.52
C ASP A 68 3.29 12.32 7.37
N GLU A 69 3.93 13.05 8.29
CA GLU A 69 4.04 14.51 8.23
C GLU A 69 4.71 14.98 6.94
N CYS A 70 5.82 14.34 6.55
CA CYS A 70 6.57 14.71 5.34
C CYS A 70 5.82 14.31 4.07
N PHE A 71 5.16 13.15 4.08
CA PHE A 71 4.34 12.66 2.98
C PHE A 71 3.15 13.60 2.77
N ASN A 72 2.39 13.90 3.83
CA ASN A 72 1.22 14.77 3.76
C ASN A 72 1.56 16.18 3.31
N LYS A 73 2.63 16.78 3.84
CA LYS A 73 3.08 18.10 3.38
C LYS A 73 3.51 18.12 1.91
N THR A 74 3.94 16.97 1.37
CA THR A 74 4.44 16.89 -0.01
C THR A 74 3.31 16.65 -1.02
N TYR A 75 2.27 15.90 -0.66
CA TYR A 75 1.21 15.48 -1.59
C TYR A 75 -0.19 16.02 -1.26
N PHE A 76 -0.42 16.49 -0.03
CA PHE A 76 -1.73 16.91 0.48
C PHE A 76 -1.66 18.26 1.21
N SER A 77 -0.73 19.15 0.84
CA SER A 77 -0.77 20.52 1.33
C SER A 77 -2.04 21.18 0.79
N GLU A 78 -2.97 21.53 1.68
CA GLU A 78 -4.13 22.36 1.36
C GLU A 78 -3.63 23.69 0.76
N GLU A 79 -4.15 24.06 -0.41
CA GLU A 79 -3.88 25.34 -1.09
C GLU A 79 -4.38 26.54 -0.29
#